data_AF-A0A3D5WHY7-F1
#
_entry.id   AF-A0A3D5WHY7-F1
#
_cell.length_a   1.000
_cell.length_b   1.000
_cell.length_c   1.000
_cell.angle_alpha   90.00
_cell.angle_beta   90.00
_cell.angle_gamma   90.00
#
_symmetry.space_group_name_H-M   'P 1'
#
loop_
_entity.id
_entity.type
_entity.pdbx_description
1 polymer ?
#
loop_
_entity_poly.entity_id
_entity_poly.type
_entity_poly.pdbx_seq_one_letter_code
_entity_poly.pdbx_strand_id
1 'polypeptide(L)'
;MGNGMKKTKQVMALLLALVMVVSMMPSNVQFVAATAAEDKIELGDETWSADGQAYTFSDVTVSFKSDQKIFCISVDNGGYFKLPKKIDLGNMSSSSDRMNGLTKSGEYTSSLSGDEELSSMTVIGSDITDEQIKNFLTQVVFYTGTTDQTVKQTISVVANSCSLPDGNSTAMAIDGKLHFYKYVEFPSGDNTSTWATAYKEAKKSVFEGLKGYLATITSENEEKYLYSSLGCDLQAWIGGARTLLPRDGYDGFVLDSNEITDEALKPLDDSNKIVRKWSWLCGPEAGTTFYETGESGNVYGGSVCDGQYADWNKNEPNNSYSGGGTSAYYQEYALEYGFEKANWNDYHPNNVSRSMWGIKGYIVEYSPYATSGESGKEDVDNKMTTPSTTELVVIQKSKPRLNADNLVLSKEQANKLTEATVKNLANTKGSYNGTTADASSSNITVDSDQLTTVKSAEAGTSNKLTFSYKYDTGAADVVTKDTTVYVADVANTGSTSTNNTTTIGANNVSVTTDDLAACADEDKVAELIRSKAAPVAVKDGKAAVSADITQKSSEVSKASTAGTYKVTYTYNGVDTTINVTITDSNQVAKVTADNFE
;
A
#
# COMPACT_ATOMS: atom_id res chain seq x y z
N MET A 1 -69.21 -1.74 22.76
CA MET A 1 -68.67 -2.48 21.60
C MET A 1 -69.12 -1.92 20.22
N GLY A 2 -69.35 -0.60 20.07
CA GLY A 2 -69.85 0.00 18.80
C GLY A 2 -68.87 0.89 18.01
N ASN A 3 -67.75 1.32 18.61
CA ASN A 3 -66.82 2.27 17.96
C ASN A 3 -65.59 1.61 17.31
N GLY A 4 -65.24 0.36 17.68
CA GLY A 4 -64.13 -0.37 17.06
C GLY A 4 -64.44 -0.80 15.63
N MET A 5 -65.61 -1.41 15.40
CA MET A 5 -66.02 -1.89 14.06
C MET A 5 -66.25 -0.79 13.03
N LYS A 6 -66.57 0.45 13.45
CA LYS A 6 -66.71 1.59 12.51
C LYS A 6 -65.36 2.05 11.96
N LYS A 7 -64.32 2.12 12.81
CA LYS A 7 -62.96 2.48 12.37
C LYS A 7 -62.36 1.41 11.45
N THR A 8 -62.56 0.12 11.74
CA THR A 8 -62.06 -0.96 10.88
C THR A 8 -62.73 -0.99 9.51
N LYS A 9 -64.05 -0.69 9.44
CA LYS A 9 -64.77 -0.57 8.16
C LYS A 9 -64.37 0.67 7.36
N GLN A 10 -64.03 1.79 8.02
CA GLN A 10 -63.54 3.00 7.34
C GLN A 10 -62.11 2.80 6.79
N VAL A 11 -61.23 2.11 7.51
CA VAL A 11 -59.86 1.81 7.05
C VAL A 11 -59.86 0.80 5.90
N MET A 12 -60.71 -0.24 5.95
CA MET A 12 -60.90 -1.16 4.81
C MET A 12 -61.53 -0.49 3.60
N ALA A 13 -62.48 0.43 3.79
CA ALA A 13 -63.05 1.20 2.69
C ALA A 13 -62.01 2.15 2.05
N LEU A 14 -61.10 2.74 2.85
CA LEU A 14 -59.99 3.53 2.33
C LEU A 14 -58.98 2.67 1.56
N LEU A 15 -58.67 1.47 2.05
CA LEU A 15 -57.75 0.55 1.36
C LEU A 15 -58.33 0.06 0.03
N LEU A 16 -59.62 -0.31 -0.01
CA LEU A 16 -60.29 -0.71 -1.25
C LEU A 16 -60.44 0.47 -2.23
N ALA A 17 -60.70 1.68 -1.75
CA ALA A 17 -60.73 2.87 -2.59
C ALA A 17 -59.34 3.20 -3.16
N LEU A 18 -58.26 3.05 -2.38
CA LEU A 18 -56.89 3.25 -2.84
C LEU A 18 -56.50 2.20 -3.90
N VAL A 19 -56.88 0.94 -3.71
CA VAL A 19 -56.64 -0.14 -4.68
C VAL A 19 -57.43 0.05 -5.98
N MET A 20 -58.69 0.53 -5.90
CA MET A 20 -59.47 0.87 -7.10
C MET A 20 -58.95 2.11 -7.83
N VAL A 21 -58.41 3.11 -7.11
CA VAL A 21 -57.79 4.30 -7.75
C VAL A 21 -56.48 3.92 -8.45
N VAL A 22 -55.69 3.00 -7.90
CA VAL A 22 -54.45 2.52 -8.51
C VAL A 22 -54.72 1.64 -9.75
N SER A 23 -55.83 0.91 -9.82
CA SER A 23 -56.17 0.08 -11.00
C SER A 23 -56.78 0.85 -12.17
N MET A 24 -57.17 2.13 -11.96
CA MET A 24 -57.72 3.01 -13.00
C MET A 24 -56.68 3.98 -13.58
N MET A 25 -55.42 3.96 -13.09
CA MET A 25 -54.35 4.78 -13.68
C MET A 25 -53.83 4.11 -14.96
N PRO A 26 -53.65 4.86 -16.07
CA PRO A 26 -53.00 4.35 -17.27
C PRO A 26 -51.60 3.83 -16.91
N SER A 27 -51.23 2.70 -17.51
CA SER A 27 -50.15 1.76 -17.18
C SER A 27 -48.70 2.29 -17.28
N ASN A 28 -48.48 3.60 -17.14
CA ASN A 28 -47.17 4.24 -17.30
C ASN A 28 -46.65 4.96 -16.05
N VAL A 29 -47.14 4.64 -14.85
CA VAL A 29 -46.51 5.12 -13.60
C VAL A 29 -45.63 4.00 -13.04
N GLN A 30 -44.36 4.01 -13.41
CA GLN A 30 -43.33 3.25 -12.69
C GLN A 30 -43.17 3.88 -11.30
N PHE A 31 -43.66 3.21 -10.26
CA PHE A 31 -43.16 3.45 -8.92
C PHE A 31 -41.74 2.90 -8.87
N VAL A 32 -40.75 3.79 -8.97
CA VAL A 32 -39.38 3.47 -8.58
C VAL A 32 -39.44 3.21 -7.08
N ALA A 33 -39.38 1.94 -6.68
CA ALA A 33 -39.10 1.61 -5.30
C ALA A 33 -37.76 2.28 -4.96
N ALA A 34 -37.76 3.23 -4.02
CA ALA A 34 -36.52 3.74 -3.47
C ALA A 34 -35.77 2.52 -2.92
N THR A 35 -34.63 2.18 -3.52
CA THR A 35 -33.68 1.23 -2.96
C THR A 35 -33.38 1.68 -1.53
N ALA A 36 -33.61 0.79 -0.55
CA ALA A 36 -33.28 1.10 0.84
C ALA A 36 -31.80 1.53 0.90
N ALA A 37 -31.49 2.61 1.62
CA ALA A 37 -30.12 3.02 1.80
C ALA A 37 -29.32 1.84 2.40
N GLU A 38 -28.32 1.38 1.64
CA GLU A 38 -27.39 0.38 2.11
C GLU A 38 -26.44 1.03 3.11
N ASP A 39 -26.12 0.28 4.17
CA ASP A 39 -25.19 0.71 5.21
C ASP A 39 -23.81 0.87 4.55
N LYS A 40 -23.25 2.08 4.48
CA LYS A 40 -22.02 2.29 3.73
C LYS A 40 -21.16 3.43 4.27
N ILE A 41 -19.86 3.26 4.08
CA ILE A 41 -18.88 4.34 4.06
C ILE A 41 -18.32 4.37 2.64
N GLU A 42 -18.13 5.55 2.08
CA GLU A 42 -17.44 5.79 0.82
C GLU A 42 -16.44 6.90 1.05
N LEU A 43 -15.15 6.62 0.87
CA LEU A 43 -14.10 7.62 1.09
C LEU A 43 -14.12 8.72 0.02
N GLY A 44 -14.56 8.39 -1.21
CA GLY A 44 -14.51 9.31 -2.36
C GLY A 44 -13.10 9.41 -2.96
N ASP A 45 -12.89 10.43 -3.77
CA ASP A 45 -11.61 10.65 -4.45
C ASP A 45 -10.53 11.15 -3.47
N GLU A 46 -9.30 10.69 -3.67
CA GLU A 46 -8.17 11.12 -2.87
C GLU A 46 -7.55 12.44 -3.37
N THR A 47 -7.10 13.26 -2.42
CA THR A 47 -6.31 14.45 -2.68
C THR A 47 -4.89 14.25 -2.17
N TRP A 48 -3.92 14.29 -3.08
CA TRP A 48 -2.51 14.06 -2.78
C TRP A 48 -1.76 15.33 -2.38
N SER A 49 -0.80 15.18 -1.47
CA SER A 49 0.23 16.18 -1.20
C SER A 49 1.15 16.37 -2.41
N ALA A 50 1.79 17.54 -2.51
CA ALA A 50 2.67 17.88 -3.63
C ALA A 50 3.90 16.95 -3.76
N ASP A 51 4.34 16.33 -2.65
CA ASP A 51 5.43 15.36 -2.64
C ASP A 51 4.98 13.92 -2.92
N GLY A 52 3.67 13.66 -3.01
CA GLY A 52 3.11 12.34 -3.29
C GLY A 52 3.26 11.33 -2.14
N GLN A 53 3.56 11.80 -0.92
CA GLN A 53 3.77 10.93 0.25
C GLN A 53 2.57 10.89 1.19
N ALA A 54 1.63 11.84 1.07
CA ALA A 54 0.45 11.93 1.90
C ALA A 54 -0.81 12.16 1.05
N TYR A 55 -1.95 11.72 1.55
CA TYR A 55 -3.23 11.90 0.89
C TYR A 55 -4.39 11.95 1.89
N THR A 56 -5.48 12.60 1.48
CA THR A 56 -6.70 12.81 2.28
C THR A 56 -7.94 12.58 1.43
N PHE A 57 -9.08 12.34 2.08
CA PHE A 57 -10.37 12.16 1.42
C PHE A 57 -11.32 13.29 1.81
N SER A 58 -11.70 14.17 0.87
CA SER A 58 -12.60 15.31 1.18
C SER A 58 -14.08 14.96 1.01
N ASP A 59 -14.38 13.97 0.18
CA ASP A 59 -15.73 13.70 -0.33
C ASP A 59 -16.36 12.47 0.33
N VAL A 60 -16.04 12.28 1.62
CA VAL A 60 -16.50 11.13 2.41
C VAL A 60 -18.03 11.15 2.56
N THR A 61 -18.66 10.03 2.22
CA THR A 61 -20.09 9.78 2.42
C THR A 61 -20.27 8.64 3.40
N VAL A 62 -21.13 8.84 4.40
CA VAL A 62 -21.46 7.85 5.42
C VAL A 62 -22.98 7.78 5.53
N SER A 63 -23.52 6.57 5.54
CA SER A 63 -24.95 6.35 5.75
C SER A 63 -25.14 5.01 6.46
N PHE A 64 -25.65 5.04 7.67
CA PHE A 64 -26.04 3.84 8.42
C PHE A 64 -27.49 3.90 8.88
N LYS A 65 -28.12 2.73 9.06
CA LYS A 65 -29.49 2.61 9.59
C LYS A 65 -29.58 2.88 11.10
N SER A 66 -28.46 2.81 11.81
CA SER A 66 -28.34 3.03 13.24
C SER A 66 -26.98 3.61 13.57
N ASP A 67 -26.83 4.17 14.76
CA ASP A 67 -25.52 4.57 15.26
C ASP A 67 -24.60 3.35 15.40
N GLN A 68 -23.31 3.59 15.19
CA GLN A 68 -22.26 2.58 15.24
C GLN A 68 -21.66 2.51 16.65
N LYS A 69 -21.03 1.39 16.96
CA LYS A 69 -20.36 1.17 18.25
C LYS A 69 -18.91 0.74 18.10
N ILE A 70 -18.58 0.24 16.92
CA ILE A 70 -17.22 -0.13 16.53
C ILE A 70 -16.87 0.69 15.31
N PHE A 71 -15.66 1.25 15.30
CA PHE A 71 -15.08 1.92 14.15
C PHE A 71 -13.60 1.59 14.07
N CYS A 72 -13.15 1.09 12.92
CA CYS A 72 -11.82 0.59 12.67
C CYS A 72 -11.22 1.27 11.43
N ILE A 73 -9.93 1.60 11.49
CA ILE A 73 -9.11 1.95 10.33
C ILE A 73 -7.87 1.08 10.36
N SER A 74 -7.49 0.50 9.23
CA SER A 74 -6.16 -0.11 9.05
C SER A 74 -5.60 0.21 7.66
N VAL A 75 -4.27 0.26 7.59
CA VAL A 75 -3.51 0.47 6.35
C VAL A 75 -2.42 -0.60 6.27
N ASP A 76 -2.31 -1.26 5.13
CA ASP A 76 -1.31 -2.30 4.88
C ASP A 76 0.01 -1.74 4.28
N ASN A 77 0.94 -2.65 3.96
CA ASN A 77 2.12 -2.38 3.15
C ASN A 77 2.99 -1.19 3.60
N GLY A 78 3.14 -1.03 4.92
CA GLY A 78 3.96 0.03 5.53
C GLY A 78 3.35 1.43 5.51
N GLY A 79 2.12 1.55 5.00
CA GLY A 79 1.32 2.77 5.10
C GLY A 79 0.91 3.07 6.54
N TYR A 80 0.61 4.33 6.80
CA TYR A 80 0.19 4.80 8.12
C TYR A 80 -0.67 6.05 7.99
N PHE A 81 -1.30 6.48 9.09
CA PHE A 81 -2.12 7.68 9.12
C PHE A 81 -1.92 8.47 10.41
N LYS A 82 -2.25 9.76 10.35
CA LYS A 82 -2.29 10.67 11.51
C LYS A 82 -3.70 11.15 11.74
N LEU A 83 -4.06 11.24 13.02
CA LEU A 83 -5.38 11.62 13.45
C LEU A 83 -5.56 13.14 13.51
N PRO A 84 -6.79 13.65 13.39
CA PRO A 84 -7.07 15.03 13.76
C PRO A 84 -6.73 15.29 15.24
N LYS A 85 -6.38 16.54 15.56
CA LYS A 85 -6.10 16.96 16.95
C LYS A 85 -7.27 16.72 17.89
N LYS A 86 -8.50 16.83 17.38
CA LYS A 86 -9.72 16.50 18.12
C LYS A 86 -10.27 15.20 17.56
N ILE A 87 -10.30 14.16 18.39
CA ILE A 87 -10.94 12.88 18.08
C ILE A 87 -12.35 12.95 18.68
N ASP A 88 -13.36 12.93 17.83
CA ASP A 88 -14.77 13.04 18.20
C ASP A 88 -15.54 11.84 17.63
N LEU A 89 -15.30 10.68 18.22
CA LEU A 89 -15.85 9.39 17.80
C LEU A 89 -16.54 8.70 18.98
N GLY A 90 -17.84 8.97 19.13
CA GLY A 90 -18.69 8.36 20.16
C GLY A 90 -18.45 8.87 21.58
N ASN A 91 -19.37 8.52 22.47
CA ASN A 91 -19.24 8.79 23.90
C ASN A 91 -18.61 7.59 24.60
N MET A 92 -17.60 7.87 25.43
CA MET A 92 -16.96 6.88 26.32
C MET A 92 -17.73 6.86 27.63
N SER A 93 -18.67 5.92 27.76
CA SER A 93 -19.59 5.82 28.89
C SER A 93 -19.54 4.48 29.62
N SER A 94 -18.99 3.44 28.99
CA SER A 94 -18.87 2.09 29.52
C SER A 94 -17.41 1.72 29.83
N SER A 95 -17.22 0.72 30.70
CA SER A 95 -15.89 0.18 31.02
C SER A 95 -15.26 -0.62 29.87
N SER A 96 -16.04 -1.01 28.87
CA SER A 96 -15.56 -1.67 27.65
C SER A 96 -15.18 -0.68 26.55
N ASP A 97 -15.59 0.59 26.68
CA ASP A 97 -15.31 1.63 25.70
C ASP A 97 -13.82 1.99 25.74
N ARG A 98 -13.21 2.10 24.55
CA ARG A 98 -11.77 2.32 24.40
C ARG A 98 -11.43 2.79 22.99
N MET A 99 -10.35 3.57 22.89
CA MET A 99 -9.73 3.97 21.63
C MET A 99 -8.29 3.48 21.65
N ASN A 100 -8.02 2.44 20.87
CA ASN A 100 -6.72 1.79 20.83
C ASN A 100 -6.17 1.82 19.41
N GLY A 101 -4.86 1.68 19.27
CA GLY A 101 -4.23 1.58 17.97
C GLY A 101 -2.87 0.91 18.02
N LEU A 102 -2.33 0.65 16.84
CA LEU A 102 -0.93 0.31 16.64
C LEU A 102 -0.24 1.46 15.92
N THR A 103 0.94 1.82 16.40
CA THR A 103 1.80 2.75 15.68
C THR A 103 2.38 2.10 14.43
N LYS A 104 2.92 2.91 13.53
CA LYS A 104 3.68 2.47 12.36
C LYS A 104 4.84 1.54 12.71
N SER A 105 5.44 1.68 13.90
CA SER A 105 6.49 0.78 14.40
C SER A 105 5.95 -0.49 15.06
N GLY A 106 4.63 -0.69 15.06
CA GLY A 106 3.94 -1.81 15.69
C GLY A 106 3.86 -1.71 17.21
N GLU A 107 3.94 -0.51 17.79
CA GLU A 107 3.74 -0.34 19.24
C GLU A 107 2.26 -0.13 19.54
N TYR A 108 1.75 -0.83 20.55
CA TYR A 108 0.37 -0.65 21.00
C TYR A 108 0.21 0.64 21.80
N THR A 109 -0.83 1.41 21.48
CA THR A 109 -1.27 2.57 22.25
C THR A 109 -2.73 2.41 22.66
N SER A 110 -3.02 2.70 23.93
CA SER A 110 -4.38 2.75 24.49
C SER A 110 -4.91 4.19 24.59
N SER A 111 -4.21 5.16 23.99
CA SER A 111 -4.55 6.57 24.03
C SER A 111 -4.17 7.22 22.72
N LEU A 112 -5.12 7.26 21.79
CA LEU A 112 -4.91 7.87 20.48
C LEU A 112 -4.65 9.38 20.57
N SER A 113 -3.64 9.86 19.85
CA SER A 113 -3.36 11.29 19.71
C SER A 113 -3.15 11.72 18.25
N GLY A 114 -3.31 13.02 17.96
CA GLY A 114 -3.15 13.56 16.61
C GLY A 114 -1.73 13.52 16.05
N ASP A 115 -0.72 13.37 16.92
CA ASP A 115 0.69 13.36 16.51
C ASP A 115 1.22 11.93 16.29
N GLU A 116 0.47 10.90 16.68
CA GLU A 116 0.84 9.50 16.51
C GLU A 116 0.73 9.07 15.04
N GLU A 117 1.74 8.30 14.59
CA GLU A 117 1.73 7.63 13.29
C GLU A 117 1.18 6.24 13.48
N LEU A 118 -0.07 6.00 13.05
CA LEU A 118 -0.79 4.75 13.30
C LEU A 118 -0.87 3.89 12.04
N SER A 119 -0.65 2.58 12.16
CA SER A 119 -0.96 1.60 11.11
C SER A 119 -2.39 1.08 11.24
N SER A 120 -2.95 1.08 12.46
CA SER A 120 -4.34 0.73 12.72
C SER A 120 -4.90 1.44 13.95
N MET A 121 -6.22 1.60 13.97
CA MET A 121 -6.97 2.02 15.14
C MET A 121 -8.31 1.29 15.23
N THR A 122 -8.77 1.09 16.45
CA THR A 122 -10.10 0.60 16.78
C THR A 122 -10.69 1.48 17.87
N VAL A 123 -11.88 1.98 17.62
CA VAL A 123 -12.75 2.62 18.59
C VAL A 123 -13.86 1.66 18.91
N ILE A 124 -14.01 1.33 20.18
CA ILE A 124 -15.18 0.66 20.74
C ILE A 124 -15.83 1.68 21.66
N GLY A 125 -17.08 2.03 21.39
CA GLY A 125 -17.78 3.06 22.13
C GLY A 125 -19.28 2.97 21.98
N SER A 126 -19.96 3.99 22.47
CA SER A 126 -21.40 4.15 22.32
C SER A 126 -21.72 5.29 21.37
N ASP A 127 -22.75 5.07 20.53
CA ASP A 127 -23.40 6.08 19.70
C ASP A 127 -22.45 6.88 18.77
N ILE A 128 -21.60 6.16 18.02
CA ILE A 128 -20.76 6.76 16.97
C ILE A 128 -21.66 7.07 15.76
N THR A 129 -21.96 8.34 15.55
CA THR A 129 -22.89 8.80 14.51
C THR A 129 -22.24 8.91 13.12
N ASP A 130 -23.04 8.84 12.06
CA ASP A 130 -22.59 9.06 10.67
C ASP A 130 -21.84 10.40 10.50
N GLU A 131 -22.33 11.45 11.15
CA GLU A 131 -21.72 12.79 11.12
C GLU A 131 -20.34 12.80 11.79
N GLN A 132 -20.19 12.09 12.90
CA GLN A 132 -18.89 11.95 13.58
C GLN A 132 -17.88 11.19 12.70
N ILE A 133 -18.27 10.05 12.12
CA ILE A 133 -17.40 9.27 11.23
C ILE A 133 -16.97 10.11 10.02
N LYS A 134 -17.92 10.81 9.37
CA LYS A 134 -17.63 11.67 8.23
C LYS A 134 -16.68 12.81 8.59
N ASN A 135 -16.97 13.54 9.67
CA ASN A 135 -16.14 14.67 10.10
C ASN A 135 -14.74 14.21 10.53
N PHE A 136 -14.62 13.01 11.10
CA PHE A 136 -13.34 12.42 11.47
C PHE A 136 -12.51 12.04 10.24
N LEU A 137 -13.07 11.21 9.35
CA LEU A 137 -12.37 10.69 8.16
C LEU A 137 -11.90 11.79 7.21
N THR A 138 -12.68 12.87 7.06
CA THR A 138 -12.29 14.03 6.22
C THR A 138 -11.07 14.79 6.74
N GLN A 139 -10.64 14.54 7.99
CA GLN A 139 -9.48 15.17 8.60
C GLN A 139 -8.31 14.20 8.83
N VAL A 140 -8.49 12.89 8.60
CA VAL A 140 -7.40 11.91 8.69
C VAL A 140 -6.45 12.13 7.51
N VAL A 141 -5.16 12.16 7.81
CA VAL A 141 -4.11 12.24 6.78
C VAL A 141 -3.41 10.90 6.70
N PHE A 142 -3.50 10.25 5.54
CA PHE A 142 -2.85 8.99 5.25
C PHE A 142 -1.48 9.24 4.59
N TYR A 143 -0.57 8.30 4.77
CA TYR A 143 0.80 8.37 4.29
C TYR A 143 1.21 7.03 3.70
N THR A 144 1.96 7.09 2.59
CA THR A 144 2.45 5.88 1.92
C THR A 144 3.51 5.15 2.74
N GLY A 145 4.26 5.83 3.61
CA GLY A 145 5.35 5.22 4.37
C GLY A 145 6.53 4.70 3.57
N THR A 146 6.46 4.77 2.23
CA THR A 146 7.50 4.39 1.28
C THR A 146 7.58 5.41 0.16
N THR A 147 8.76 5.51 -0.47
CA THR A 147 8.93 6.22 -1.74
C THR A 147 8.81 5.27 -2.95
N ASP A 148 8.66 3.96 -2.69
CA ASP A 148 8.44 2.96 -3.72
C ASP A 148 7.03 3.11 -4.31
N GLN A 149 7.00 3.41 -5.60
CA GLN A 149 5.82 3.81 -6.36
C GLN A 149 5.04 2.62 -6.91
N THR A 150 5.39 1.40 -6.51
CA THR A 150 4.73 0.15 -6.93
C THR A 150 3.96 -0.51 -5.80
N VAL A 151 4.15 -0.04 -4.57
CA VAL A 151 3.52 -0.60 -3.38
C VAL A 151 2.05 -0.20 -3.33
N LYS A 152 1.17 -1.17 -3.55
CA LYS A 152 -0.28 -0.98 -3.38
C LYS A 152 -0.61 -0.80 -1.90
N GLN A 153 -1.58 0.04 -1.59
CA GLN A 153 -2.06 0.20 -0.23
C GLN A 153 -3.56 -0.04 -0.16
N THR A 154 -3.97 -0.91 0.74
CA THR A 154 -5.37 -1.12 1.07
C THR A 154 -5.68 -0.33 2.32
N ILE A 155 -6.69 0.53 2.22
CA ILE A 155 -7.23 1.24 3.38
C ILE A 155 -8.56 0.58 3.70
N SER A 156 -8.60 -0.03 4.89
CA SER A 156 -9.82 -0.65 5.40
C SER A 156 -10.46 0.28 6.41
N VAL A 157 -11.66 0.78 6.10
CA VAL A 157 -12.46 1.58 7.03
C VAL A 157 -13.78 0.86 7.28
N VAL A 158 -13.97 0.41 8.50
CA VAL A 158 -15.14 -0.41 8.85
C VAL A 158 -15.80 0.13 10.09
N ALA A 159 -17.13 0.29 10.04
CA ALA A 159 -17.94 0.63 11.21
C ALA A 159 -19.05 -0.40 11.37
N ASN A 160 -19.40 -0.72 12.62
CA ASN A 160 -20.43 -1.69 12.91
C ASN A 160 -21.21 -1.33 14.19
N SER A 161 -22.49 -1.64 14.24
CA SER A 161 -23.40 -1.33 15.36
C SER A 161 -23.46 -2.41 16.44
N CYS A 162 -22.75 -3.53 16.25
CA CYS A 162 -22.66 -4.61 17.22
C CYS A 162 -21.99 -4.15 18.52
N SER A 163 -22.41 -4.78 19.62
CA SER A 163 -21.81 -4.57 20.93
C SER A 163 -20.93 -5.75 21.27
N LEU A 164 -19.69 -5.47 21.68
CA LEU A 164 -18.84 -6.51 22.26
C LEU A 164 -19.36 -6.91 23.64
N PRO A 165 -19.37 -8.21 23.97
CA PRO A 165 -20.04 -8.71 25.16
C PRO A 165 -19.30 -8.41 26.47
N ASP A 166 -17.98 -8.23 26.42
CA ASP A 166 -17.12 -8.07 27.59
C ASP A 166 -15.78 -7.39 27.25
N GLY A 167 -14.97 -7.11 28.28
CA GLY A 167 -13.62 -6.56 28.14
C GLY A 167 -12.57 -7.54 27.59
N ASN A 168 -12.93 -8.82 27.41
CA ASN A 168 -12.06 -9.86 26.85
C ASN A 168 -12.33 -10.09 25.35
N SER A 169 -13.13 -9.21 24.75
CA SER A 169 -13.48 -9.24 23.34
C SER A 169 -12.99 -7.98 22.65
N THR A 170 -12.47 -8.09 21.43
CA THR A 170 -11.96 -6.97 20.64
C THR A 170 -12.36 -7.11 19.16
N ALA A 171 -12.07 -6.08 18.36
CA ALA A 171 -12.34 -6.10 16.92
C ALA A 171 -11.23 -5.39 16.14
N MET A 172 -10.99 -5.82 14.90
CA MET A 172 -10.06 -5.19 13.97
C MET A 172 -10.58 -5.25 12.55
N ALA A 173 -10.24 -4.25 11.73
CA ALA A 173 -10.40 -4.32 10.29
C ALA A 173 -9.17 -4.99 9.64
N ILE A 174 -9.37 -6.12 8.96
CA ILE A 174 -8.34 -6.86 8.22
C ILE A 174 -8.90 -7.13 6.82
N ASP A 175 -8.14 -6.81 5.77
CA ASP A 175 -8.55 -6.99 4.37
C ASP A 175 -9.97 -6.51 4.08
N GLY A 176 -10.31 -5.35 4.65
CA GLY A 176 -11.62 -4.76 4.49
C GLY A 176 -12.75 -5.39 5.28
N LYS A 177 -12.51 -6.42 6.06
CA LYS A 177 -13.53 -7.11 6.84
C LYS A 177 -13.35 -6.79 8.31
N LEU A 178 -14.45 -6.77 9.05
CA LEU A 178 -14.39 -6.70 10.50
C LEU A 178 -14.24 -8.11 11.06
N HIS A 179 -13.17 -8.33 11.79
CA HIS A 179 -12.86 -9.55 12.51
C HIS A 179 -13.10 -9.30 13.99
N PHE A 180 -13.79 -10.22 14.67
CA PHE A 180 -13.98 -10.17 16.12
C PHE A 180 -13.14 -11.24 16.79
N TYR A 181 -12.61 -10.91 17.96
CA TYR A 181 -11.81 -11.85 18.73
C TYR A 181 -12.30 -11.86 20.17
N LYS A 182 -12.27 -13.04 20.78
CA LYS A 182 -12.59 -13.24 22.19
C LYS A 182 -11.55 -14.13 22.83
N TYR A 183 -10.93 -13.64 23.88
CA TYR A 183 -10.16 -14.48 24.79
C TYR A 183 -11.11 -15.22 25.74
N VAL A 184 -11.00 -16.55 25.76
CA VAL A 184 -11.77 -17.41 26.67
C VAL A 184 -10.79 -18.07 27.64
N GLU A 185 -10.84 -17.62 28.89
CA GLU A 185 -10.09 -18.23 29.98
C GLU A 185 -10.69 -19.59 30.34
N PHE A 186 -9.83 -20.58 30.56
CA PHE A 186 -10.30 -21.88 31.03
C PHE A 186 -10.67 -21.84 32.52
N PRO A 187 -11.68 -22.60 32.96
CA PRO A 187 -12.03 -22.69 34.37
C PRO A 187 -10.87 -23.21 35.24
N SER A 188 -10.70 -22.60 36.42
CA SER A 188 -9.74 -23.09 37.41
C SER A 188 -10.07 -24.53 37.82
N GLY A 189 -9.08 -25.43 37.74
CA GLY A 189 -9.22 -26.85 38.11
C GLY A 189 -9.73 -27.78 37.00
N ASP A 190 -9.93 -27.27 35.78
CA ASP A 190 -10.29 -28.07 34.62
C ASP A 190 -9.06 -28.80 34.03
N ASN A 191 -9.19 -30.12 33.86
CA ASN A 191 -8.19 -31.00 33.24
C ASN A 191 -8.53 -31.40 31.80
N THR A 192 -9.57 -30.78 31.20
CA THR A 192 -10.02 -31.04 29.83
C THR A 192 -9.62 -29.95 28.83
N SER A 193 -8.85 -28.95 29.28
CA SER A 193 -8.46 -27.76 28.54
C SER A 193 -7.34 -27.97 27.50
N THR A 194 -7.50 -29.02 26.71
CA THR A 194 -6.59 -29.39 25.63
C THR A 194 -6.83 -28.51 24.40
N TRP A 195 -5.90 -28.51 23.45
CA TRP A 195 -6.07 -27.82 22.18
C TRP A 195 -7.30 -28.31 21.41
N ALA A 196 -7.52 -29.64 21.38
CA ALA A 196 -8.69 -30.23 20.71
C ALA A 196 -10.03 -29.79 21.34
N THR A 197 -10.08 -29.66 22.68
CA THR A 197 -11.25 -29.10 23.37
C THR A 197 -11.45 -27.63 23.01
N ALA A 198 -10.38 -26.82 23.03
CA ALA A 198 -10.44 -25.40 22.64
C ALA A 198 -10.95 -25.23 21.21
N TYR A 199 -10.44 -26.03 20.28
CA TYR A 199 -10.86 -26.07 18.88
C TYR A 199 -12.36 -26.34 18.77
N LYS A 200 -12.83 -27.40 19.44
CA LYS A 200 -14.24 -27.79 19.46
C LYS A 200 -15.15 -26.73 20.06
N GLU A 201 -14.77 -26.11 21.18
CA GLU A 201 -15.58 -25.07 21.82
C GLU A 201 -15.58 -23.76 21.03
N ALA A 202 -14.48 -23.40 20.37
CA ALA A 202 -14.43 -22.28 19.43
C ALA A 202 -15.40 -22.48 18.26
N LYS A 203 -15.39 -23.66 17.62
CA LYS A 203 -16.28 -24.01 16.48
C LYS A 203 -17.77 -24.09 16.84
N LYS A 204 -18.12 -24.22 18.12
CA LYS A 204 -19.52 -24.14 18.60
C LYS A 204 -20.00 -22.72 18.81
N SER A 205 -19.08 -21.76 18.93
CA SER A 205 -19.42 -20.39 19.25
C SER A 205 -20.02 -19.67 18.05
N VAL A 206 -20.96 -18.76 18.30
CA VAL A 206 -21.55 -17.90 17.27
C VAL A 206 -21.64 -16.48 17.81
N PHE A 207 -21.18 -15.51 17.03
CA PHE A 207 -21.27 -14.08 17.35
C PHE A 207 -21.67 -13.30 16.10
N GLU A 208 -22.71 -12.47 16.20
CA GLU A 208 -23.27 -11.71 15.04
C GLU A 208 -23.52 -12.57 13.79
N GLY A 209 -23.96 -13.83 14.01
CA GLY A 209 -24.21 -14.81 12.93
C GLY A 209 -22.96 -15.52 12.41
N LEU A 210 -21.76 -15.09 12.79
CA LEU A 210 -20.49 -15.71 12.39
C LEU A 210 -20.16 -16.90 13.29
N LYS A 211 -19.78 -18.03 12.67
CA LYS A 211 -19.25 -19.19 13.39
C LYS A 211 -17.82 -18.90 13.86
N GLY A 212 -17.56 -19.16 15.13
CA GLY A 212 -16.24 -19.02 15.73
C GLY A 212 -15.27 -20.12 15.29
N TYR A 213 -13.98 -19.86 15.41
CA TYR A 213 -12.89 -20.82 15.24
C TYR A 213 -11.68 -20.36 16.06
N LEU A 214 -10.69 -21.22 16.29
CA LEU A 214 -9.48 -20.75 16.97
C LEU A 214 -8.74 -19.76 16.07
N ALA A 215 -8.34 -18.63 16.63
CA ALA A 215 -7.79 -17.51 15.88
C ALA A 215 -6.62 -17.89 14.97
N THR A 216 -6.56 -17.24 13.81
CA THR A 216 -5.55 -17.41 12.78
C THR A 216 -4.81 -16.08 12.63
N ILE A 217 -3.56 -16.01 13.09
CA ILE A 217 -2.81 -14.74 13.11
C ILE A 217 -1.93 -14.64 11.87
N THR A 218 -2.29 -13.76 10.95
CA THR A 218 -1.78 -13.69 9.57
C THR A 218 -0.88 -12.49 9.31
N SER A 219 -0.70 -11.61 10.29
CA SER A 219 0.19 -10.45 10.17
C SER A 219 0.74 -9.98 11.52
N GLU A 220 1.84 -9.22 11.48
CA GLU A 220 2.43 -8.58 12.66
C GLU A 220 1.48 -7.57 13.32
N ASN A 221 0.68 -6.87 12.51
CA ASN A 221 -0.31 -5.92 13.02
C ASN A 221 -1.44 -6.64 13.77
N GLU A 222 -1.96 -7.73 13.21
CA GLU A 222 -2.96 -8.55 13.89
C GLU A 222 -2.40 -9.08 15.21
N GLU A 223 -1.21 -9.67 15.17
CA GLU A 223 -0.53 -10.24 16.34
C GLU A 223 -0.40 -9.21 17.48
N LYS A 224 0.30 -8.11 17.24
CA LYS A 224 0.61 -7.15 18.31
C LYS A 224 -0.65 -6.50 18.87
N TYR A 225 -1.64 -6.23 18.02
CA TYR A 225 -2.90 -5.66 18.47
C TYR A 225 -3.67 -6.63 19.37
N LEU A 226 -3.81 -7.89 18.97
CA LEU A 226 -4.53 -8.88 19.75
C LEU A 226 -3.89 -9.08 21.12
N TYR A 227 -2.56 -9.18 21.18
CA TYR A 227 -1.84 -9.40 22.43
C TYR A 227 -2.19 -8.34 23.48
N SER A 228 -2.07 -7.07 23.10
CA SER A 228 -2.29 -5.95 24.01
C SER A 228 -3.76 -5.63 24.25
N SER A 229 -4.61 -5.73 23.22
CA SER A 229 -6.03 -5.39 23.35
C SER A 229 -6.83 -6.41 24.15
N LEU A 230 -6.35 -7.67 24.25
CA LEU A 230 -6.95 -8.73 25.05
C LEU A 230 -6.33 -8.84 26.46
N GLY A 231 -5.40 -7.96 26.83
CA GLY A 231 -4.89 -7.84 28.21
C GLY A 231 -3.50 -8.42 28.49
N CYS A 232 -2.75 -8.83 27.47
CA CYS A 232 -1.43 -9.47 27.58
C CYS A 232 -1.47 -10.79 28.39
N ASP A 233 -0.32 -11.47 28.53
CA ASP A 233 -0.16 -12.68 29.37
C ASP A 233 -1.26 -13.75 29.15
N LEU A 234 -1.60 -13.93 27.87
CA LEU A 234 -2.74 -14.69 27.40
C LEU A 234 -2.52 -16.19 27.51
N GLN A 235 -1.32 -16.68 27.17
CA GLN A 235 -0.96 -18.11 27.14
C GLN A 235 -2.09 -18.94 26.52
N ALA A 236 -2.44 -18.63 25.28
CA ALA A 236 -3.69 -19.05 24.66
C ALA A 236 -3.46 -20.04 23.53
N TRP A 237 -4.36 -21.00 23.38
CA TRP A 237 -4.45 -21.79 22.16
C TRP A 237 -4.96 -20.95 20.98
N ILE A 238 -4.32 -21.12 19.82
CA ILE A 238 -4.74 -20.58 18.52
C ILE A 238 -4.75 -21.69 17.45
N GLY A 239 -5.28 -21.42 16.26
CA GLY A 239 -5.74 -22.45 15.30
C GLY A 239 -4.66 -23.22 14.55
N GLY A 240 -3.39 -22.94 14.82
CA GLY A 240 -2.25 -23.53 14.12
C GLY A 240 -1.80 -24.85 14.75
N ALA A 241 -1.40 -25.80 13.91
CA ALA A 241 -0.82 -27.06 14.35
C ALA A 241 0.18 -27.63 13.34
N ARG A 242 1.03 -28.53 13.82
CA ARG A 242 1.96 -29.33 13.03
C ARG A 242 1.36 -30.71 12.78
N THR A 243 0.91 -30.96 11.54
CA THR A 243 0.32 -32.25 11.15
C THR A 243 0.44 -32.46 9.65
N LEU A 244 0.43 -33.72 9.20
CA LEU A 244 0.20 -34.01 7.78
C LEU A 244 -1.21 -33.56 7.39
N LEU A 245 -1.30 -32.74 6.34
CA LEU A 245 -2.58 -32.38 5.74
C LEU A 245 -3.02 -33.46 4.74
N PRO A 246 -4.31 -33.49 4.35
CA PRO A 246 -4.81 -34.45 3.37
C PRO A 246 -4.09 -34.34 2.02
N ARG A 247 -3.75 -33.12 1.60
CA ARG A 247 -2.94 -32.86 0.40
C ARG A 247 -1.50 -33.34 0.51
N ASP A 248 -0.99 -33.56 1.72
CA ASP A 248 0.34 -34.13 1.99
C ASP A 248 0.27 -35.67 2.12
N GLY A 249 -0.86 -36.31 1.77
CA GLY A 249 -1.02 -37.76 1.69
C GLY A 249 -1.71 -38.43 2.89
N TYR A 250 -2.40 -37.68 3.75
CA TYR A 250 -3.13 -38.23 4.90
C TYR A 250 -4.66 -38.19 4.74
N ASP A 251 -5.25 -39.32 4.34
CA ASP A 251 -6.70 -39.43 4.07
C ASP A 251 -7.60 -39.46 5.33
N GLY A 252 -7.01 -39.46 6.54
CA GLY A 252 -7.74 -39.55 7.81
C GLY A 252 -8.18 -38.22 8.42
N PHE A 253 -7.76 -37.09 7.84
CA PHE A 253 -8.03 -35.76 8.39
C PHE A 253 -9.05 -35.00 7.53
N VAL A 254 -10.06 -34.43 8.18
CA VAL A 254 -10.98 -33.49 7.54
C VAL A 254 -10.60 -32.09 7.99
N LEU A 255 -10.21 -31.25 7.04
CA LEU A 255 -9.83 -29.87 7.29
C LEU A 255 -11.06 -29.01 7.63
N ASP A 256 -10.88 -28.05 8.56
CA ASP A 256 -11.94 -27.15 9.05
C ASP A 256 -13.20 -27.84 9.60
N SER A 257 -13.07 -29.09 10.05
CA SER A 257 -14.18 -29.82 10.67
C SER A 257 -14.68 -29.13 11.94
N ASN A 258 -15.93 -29.37 12.33
CA ASN A 258 -16.50 -28.83 13.58
C ASN A 258 -15.80 -29.38 14.84
N GLU A 259 -15.20 -30.56 14.73
CA GLU A 259 -14.45 -31.19 15.82
C GLU A 259 -13.23 -31.91 15.22
N ILE A 260 -12.08 -31.82 15.91
CA ILE A 260 -10.84 -32.54 15.61
C ILE A 260 -10.44 -33.27 16.90
N THR A 261 -10.18 -34.58 16.82
CA THR A 261 -9.60 -35.33 17.94
C THR A 261 -8.08 -35.41 17.78
N ASP A 262 -7.35 -35.67 18.86
CA ASP A 262 -5.89 -35.85 18.78
C ASP A 262 -5.51 -37.03 17.86
N GLU A 263 -6.31 -38.09 17.83
CA GLU A 263 -6.09 -39.23 16.94
C GLU A 263 -6.27 -38.87 15.45
N ALA A 264 -7.03 -37.82 15.15
CA ALA A 264 -7.17 -37.33 13.80
C ALA A 264 -5.94 -36.54 13.33
N LEU A 265 -5.12 -36.03 14.26
CA LEU A 265 -3.88 -35.32 13.94
C LEU A 265 -2.73 -36.31 13.76
N LYS A 266 -1.92 -36.05 12.74
CA LYS A 266 -0.77 -36.89 12.38
C LYS A 266 0.50 -36.03 12.43
N PRO A 267 1.04 -35.76 13.63
CA PRO A 267 2.25 -34.94 13.81
C PRO A 267 3.54 -35.65 13.38
N LEU A 268 3.45 -36.93 13.01
CA LEU A 268 4.55 -37.75 12.50
C LEU A 268 4.24 -38.26 11.09
N ASP A 269 5.24 -38.27 10.21
CA ASP A 269 5.13 -38.86 8.88
C ASP A 269 5.13 -40.41 8.89
N ASP A 270 4.98 -41.04 7.73
CA ASP A 270 4.99 -42.51 7.59
C ASP A 270 6.33 -43.15 7.98
N SER A 271 7.40 -42.37 8.07
CA SER A 271 8.72 -42.78 8.56
C SER A 271 8.91 -42.52 10.04
N ASN A 272 7.84 -42.17 10.78
CA ASN A 272 7.85 -41.83 12.19
C ASN A 272 8.74 -40.62 12.53
N LYS A 273 8.94 -39.72 11.56
CA LYS A 273 9.65 -38.46 11.75
C LYS A 273 8.66 -37.34 11.99
N ILE A 274 9.09 -36.33 12.71
CA ILE A 274 8.26 -35.16 13.00
C ILE A 274 7.93 -34.42 11.70
N VAL A 275 6.64 -34.12 11.51
CA VAL A 275 6.17 -33.30 10.40
C VAL A 275 6.77 -31.91 10.52
N ARG A 276 7.29 -31.38 9.41
CA ARG A 276 8.02 -30.09 9.42
C ARG A 276 7.12 -28.88 9.22
N LYS A 277 5.94 -29.10 8.66
CA LYS A 277 5.00 -28.05 8.27
C LYS A 277 4.05 -27.71 9.41
N TRP A 278 3.88 -26.42 9.65
CA TRP A 278 2.85 -25.84 10.49
C TRP A 278 1.77 -25.21 9.61
N SER A 279 0.52 -25.53 9.89
CA SER A 279 -0.61 -25.09 9.08
C SER A 279 -1.79 -24.66 9.95
N TRP A 280 -2.59 -23.73 9.44
CA TRP A 280 -3.88 -23.38 10.02
C TRP A 280 -4.86 -24.52 9.80
N LEU A 281 -5.58 -24.95 10.84
CA LEU A 281 -6.50 -26.09 10.76
C LEU A 281 -7.98 -25.70 10.65
N CYS A 282 -8.30 -24.43 10.92
CA CYS A 282 -9.64 -23.87 10.86
C CYS A 282 -9.63 -22.44 10.32
N GLY A 283 -10.82 -21.91 10.10
CA GLY A 283 -10.99 -20.53 9.66
C GLY A 283 -10.80 -20.36 8.14
N PRO A 284 -10.80 -19.10 7.65
CA PRO A 284 -10.57 -18.80 6.24
C PRO A 284 -9.24 -19.34 5.71
N GLU A 285 -8.24 -19.47 6.57
CA GLU A 285 -6.87 -19.89 6.24
C GLU A 285 -6.69 -21.40 6.33
N ALA A 286 -7.75 -22.16 6.68
CA ALA A 286 -7.66 -23.60 6.90
C ALA A 286 -6.93 -24.31 5.73
N GLY A 287 -5.94 -25.10 6.09
CA GLY A 287 -5.11 -25.86 5.18
C GLY A 287 -3.94 -25.06 4.65
N THR A 288 -3.77 -23.79 4.97
CA THR A 288 -2.62 -23.00 4.55
C THR A 288 -1.43 -23.32 5.45
N THR A 289 -0.29 -23.68 4.82
CA THR A 289 0.96 -23.91 5.55
C THR A 289 1.69 -22.58 5.67
N PHE A 290 1.98 -22.15 6.90
CA PHE A 290 2.56 -20.83 7.17
C PHE A 290 4.05 -20.90 7.56
N TYR A 291 4.52 -22.06 8.03
CA TYR A 291 5.92 -22.22 8.45
C TYR A 291 6.42 -23.64 8.21
N GLU A 292 7.68 -23.78 7.82
CA GLU A 292 8.34 -25.08 7.64
C GLU A 292 9.70 -25.13 8.35
N THR A 293 9.90 -26.12 9.22
CA THR A 293 11.17 -26.35 9.92
C THR A 293 12.22 -26.99 8.98
N GLY A 294 13.52 -26.94 9.34
CA GLY A 294 14.62 -27.41 8.47
C GLY A 294 14.63 -28.91 8.10
N GLU A 295 15.27 -29.25 6.97
CA GLU A 295 15.25 -30.57 6.29
C GLU A 295 15.72 -31.79 7.10
N SER A 296 16.53 -31.60 8.13
CA SER A 296 17.04 -32.71 8.95
C SER A 296 16.06 -33.17 10.04
N GLY A 297 14.77 -32.81 9.94
CA GLY A 297 13.82 -32.96 11.05
C GLY A 297 14.22 -32.11 12.25
N ASN A 298 14.93 -31.00 11.99
CA ASN A 298 15.26 -30.05 13.03
C ASN A 298 13.95 -29.49 13.56
N VAL A 299 13.77 -29.64 14.86
CA VAL A 299 12.65 -29.04 15.58
C VAL A 299 12.86 -27.54 15.72
N TYR A 300 14.14 -27.10 15.74
CA TYR A 300 14.59 -25.71 15.79
C TYR A 300 14.82 -25.08 14.43
N GLY A 301 14.28 -23.87 14.27
CA GLY A 301 14.53 -23.03 13.09
C GLY A 301 13.86 -23.55 11.82
N GLY A 302 13.72 -22.65 10.86
CA GLY A 302 12.89 -22.85 9.69
C GLY A 302 12.65 -21.54 8.96
N SER A 303 11.71 -21.55 8.03
CA SER A 303 11.34 -20.38 7.23
C SER A 303 9.83 -20.23 7.19
N VAL A 304 9.40 -18.96 7.25
CA VAL A 304 8.02 -18.57 6.92
C VAL A 304 7.77 -18.92 5.45
N CYS A 305 6.62 -19.51 5.16
CA CYS A 305 6.21 -19.82 3.79
C CYS A 305 5.92 -18.53 3.00
N ASP A 306 6.05 -18.58 1.68
CA ASP A 306 5.88 -17.39 0.85
C ASP A 306 4.49 -16.77 1.00
N GLY A 307 4.45 -15.45 1.21
CA GLY A 307 3.22 -14.69 1.48
C GLY A 307 2.53 -15.02 2.80
N GLN A 308 3.17 -15.73 3.73
CA GLN A 308 2.60 -16.09 5.04
C GLN A 308 3.26 -15.30 6.17
N TYR A 309 2.70 -15.42 7.37
CA TYR A 309 3.24 -14.85 8.60
C TYR A 309 3.55 -15.93 9.63
N ALA A 310 4.68 -15.80 10.32
CA ALA A 310 4.95 -16.54 11.54
C ALA A 310 5.95 -15.77 12.40
N ASP A 311 5.67 -15.62 13.69
CA ASP A 311 6.57 -14.93 14.62
C ASP A 311 6.82 -15.74 15.89
N TRP A 312 7.59 -16.81 15.72
CA TRP A 312 8.00 -17.70 16.80
C TRP A 312 8.86 -16.98 17.85
N ASN A 313 8.70 -17.40 19.11
CA ASN A 313 9.63 -17.05 20.17
C ASN A 313 11.06 -17.47 19.82
N LYS A 314 12.04 -16.86 20.50
CA LYS A 314 13.44 -17.19 20.25
C LYS A 314 13.70 -18.66 20.58
N ASN A 315 14.26 -19.39 19.62
CA ASN A 315 14.48 -20.83 19.64
C ASN A 315 13.21 -21.68 19.46
N GLU A 316 12.09 -21.08 19.07
CA GLU A 316 10.87 -21.82 18.72
C GLU A 316 10.70 -21.97 17.20
N PRO A 317 9.92 -22.98 16.74
CA PRO A 317 9.45 -24.11 17.54
C PRO A 317 10.62 -24.98 18.02
N ASN A 318 10.45 -25.77 19.09
CA ASN A 318 11.52 -26.55 19.68
C ASN A 318 11.16 -28.00 20.01
N ASN A 319 9.87 -28.35 20.04
CA ASN A 319 9.38 -29.67 20.44
C ASN A 319 10.06 -30.23 21.71
N SER A 320 10.14 -29.39 22.74
CA SER A 320 10.89 -29.58 23.98
C SER A 320 10.30 -30.59 24.95
N TYR A 321 9.13 -31.18 24.66
CA TYR A 321 8.46 -32.08 25.58
C TYR A 321 9.38 -33.23 26.05
N SER A 322 9.64 -33.26 27.36
CA SER A 322 10.64 -34.12 28.02
C SER A 322 10.34 -35.64 28.01
N GLY A 323 9.25 -36.08 27.37
CA GLY A 323 8.87 -37.50 27.23
C GLY A 323 9.79 -38.33 26.34
N GLY A 324 10.72 -37.71 25.61
CA GLY A 324 11.91 -38.35 25.01
C GLY A 324 11.66 -39.37 23.89
N GLY A 325 10.42 -39.50 23.38
CA GLY A 325 10.07 -40.46 22.33
C GLY A 325 9.56 -39.81 21.06
N THR A 326 9.78 -40.46 19.91
CA THR A 326 9.21 -40.08 18.60
C THR A 326 7.75 -40.57 18.47
N SER A 327 6.97 -40.52 19.54
CA SER A 327 5.55 -40.88 19.54
C SER A 327 4.71 -39.61 19.39
N ALA A 328 3.59 -39.69 18.69
CA ALA A 328 2.68 -38.55 18.52
C ALA A 328 2.27 -37.93 19.88
N TYR A 329 2.11 -38.77 20.90
CA TYR A 329 1.79 -38.37 22.29
C TYR A 329 2.90 -37.61 23.04
N TYR A 330 4.06 -37.41 22.43
CA TYR A 330 5.18 -36.69 23.04
C TYR A 330 5.62 -35.49 22.19
N GLN A 331 4.87 -35.15 21.14
CA GLN A 331 5.20 -34.01 20.29
C GLN A 331 4.47 -32.75 20.77
N GLU A 332 5.12 -31.61 20.58
CA GLU A 332 4.52 -30.27 20.69
C GLU A 332 4.08 -29.87 19.29
N TYR A 333 2.78 -30.01 19.05
CA TYR A 333 2.20 -29.85 17.72
C TYR A 333 1.02 -28.89 17.67
N ALA A 334 0.72 -28.21 18.77
CA ALA A 334 -0.27 -27.14 18.83
C ALA A 334 0.40 -25.79 19.08
N LEU A 335 -0.19 -24.74 18.54
CA LEU A 335 0.35 -23.38 18.62
C LEU A 335 -0.17 -22.67 19.88
N GLU A 336 0.76 -22.26 20.74
CA GLU A 336 0.54 -21.32 21.83
C GLU A 336 0.83 -19.90 21.37
N TYR A 337 0.04 -18.95 21.89
CA TYR A 337 0.20 -17.54 21.65
C TYR A 337 0.19 -16.71 22.95
N GLY A 338 1.07 -15.71 23.01
CA GLY A 338 0.90 -14.61 23.95
C GLY A 338 1.33 -14.90 25.39
N PHE A 339 2.41 -15.66 25.61
CA PHE A 339 2.93 -15.90 26.96
C PHE A 339 3.60 -14.66 27.58
N GLU A 340 4.88 -14.40 27.32
CA GLU A 340 5.59 -13.20 27.82
C GLU A 340 5.46 -12.01 26.86
N LYS A 341 5.19 -12.30 25.60
CA LYS A 341 5.10 -11.36 24.47
C LYS A 341 4.17 -11.94 23.43
N ALA A 342 3.86 -11.16 22.38
CA ALA A 342 2.92 -11.54 21.34
C ALA A 342 3.35 -12.78 20.51
N ASN A 343 4.62 -13.17 20.55
CA ASN A 343 5.14 -14.28 19.75
C ASN A 343 4.59 -15.68 20.10
N TRP A 344 4.85 -16.63 19.21
CA TRP A 344 4.29 -17.98 19.26
C TRP A 344 5.24 -19.01 19.87
N ASN A 345 4.69 -20.09 20.36
CA ASN A 345 5.43 -21.23 20.87
C ASN A 345 4.75 -22.53 20.44
N ASP A 346 5.50 -23.62 20.24
CA ASP A 346 4.89 -24.93 20.09
C ASP A 346 4.67 -25.53 21.47
N TYR A 347 3.52 -26.17 21.66
CA TYR A 347 3.16 -26.72 22.94
C TYR A 347 2.52 -28.08 22.83
N HIS A 348 2.66 -28.87 23.89
CA HIS A 348 2.03 -30.16 23.98
C HIS A 348 0.50 -29.99 24.09
N PRO A 349 -0.30 -30.46 23.13
CA PRO A 349 -1.73 -30.11 23.00
C PRO A 349 -2.60 -30.64 24.14
N ASN A 350 -2.12 -31.67 24.84
CA ASN A 350 -2.79 -32.26 26.00
C ASN A 350 -2.26 -31.73 27.34
N ASN A 351 -1.34 -30.76 27.32
CA ASN A 351 -0.85 -30.18 28.56
C ASN A 351 -1.88 -29.21 29.13
N VAL A 352 -2.48 -29.63 30.24
CA VAL A 352 -3.49 -28.88 31.01
C VAL A 352 -2.91 -28.32 32.31
N SER A 353 -1.58 -28.30 32.46
CA SER A 353 -0.91 -27.71 33.62
C SER A 353 -1.25 -26.22 33.73
N ARG A 354 -1.52 -25.77 34.96
CA ARG A 354 -1.73 -24.35 35.30
C ARG A 354 -0.57 -23.77 36.09
N SER A 355 0.61 -24.39 35.98
CA SER A 355 1.85 -23.76 36.42
C SER A 355 2.06 -22.45 35.66
N MET A 356 2.98 -21.61 36.13
CA MET A 356 3.33 -20.33 35.51
C MET A 356 3.54 -20.38 33.97
N TRP A 357 3.94 -21.53 33.45
CA TRP A 357 4.24 -21.78 32.03
C TRP A 357 3.13 -22.54 31.27
N GLY A 358 1.94 -22.63 31.85
CA GLY A 358 0.83 -23.43 31.32
C GLY A 358 -0.20 -22.61 30.56
N ILE A 359 -0.84 -23.22 29.57
CA ILE A 359 -1.94 -22.60 28.83
C ILE A 359 -3.04 -22.14 29.79
N LYS A 360 -3.53 -20.92 29.63
CA LYS A 360 -4.58 -20.30 30.45
C LYS A 360 -5.93 -20.27 29.76
N GLY A 361 -5.94 -20.14 28.43
CA GLY A 361 -7.17 -20.01 27.66
C GLY A 361 -7.00 -20.32 26.18
N TYR A 362 -7.90 -19.78 25.37
CA TYR A 362 -7.85 -19.84 23.92
C TYR A 362 -8.49 -18.60 23.32
N ILE A 363 -8.11 -18.26 22.08
CA ILE A 363 -8.68 -17.12 21.36
C ILE A 363 -9.64 -17.65 20.30
N VAL A 364 -10.88 -17.20 20.37
CA VAL A 364 -11.87 -17.43 19.32
C VAL A 364 -11.87 -16.22 18.39
N GLU A 365 -11.77 -16.48 17.10
CA GLU A 365 -11.98 -15.50 16.04
C GLU A 365 -13.34 -15.73 15.36
N TYR A 366 -14.01 -14.64 15.00
CA TYR A 366 -15.24 -14.63 14.22
C TYR A 366 -15.06 -13.70 13.03
N SER A 367 -14.96 -14.30 11.85
CA SER A 367 -14.69 -13.57 10.60
C SER A 367 -15.58 -14.06 9.47
N PRO A 368 -15.87 -13.23 8.46
CA PRO A 368 -16.63 -13.66 7.29
C PRO A 368 -15.86 -14.67 6.42
N TYR A 369 -16.23 -15.96 6.44
CA TYR A 369 -15.74 -16.97 5.50
C TYR A 369 -16.77 -18.08 5.23
N ALA A 370 -16.68 -18.67 4.04
CA ALA A 370 -17.56 -19.77 3.65
C ALA A 370 -17.11 -21.07 4.34
N THR A 371 -17.92 -21.61 5.25
CA THR A 371 -17.63 -22.92 5.85
C THR A 371 -17.90 -24.04 4.83
N SER A 372 -16.90 -24.85 4.50
CA SER A 372 -17.06 -25.99 3.58
C SER A 372 -17.90 -27.09 4.23
N GLY A 373 -19.17 -27.21 3.84
CA GLY A 373 -20.08 -28.27 4.33
C GLY A 373 -21.55 -27.91 4.23
N GLU A 374 -21.88 -26.62 4.15
CA GLU A 374 -23.22 -26.14 3.82
C GLU A 374 -23.21 -25.65 2.37
N SER A 375 -23.77 -26.47 1.48
CA SER A 375 -23.86 -26.20 0.05
C SER A 375 -24.35 -24.78 -0.25
N GLY A 376 -23.48 -23.97 -0.87
CA GLY A 376 -23.88 -22.92 -1.82
C GLY A 376 -24.82 -21.83 -1.31
N LYS A 377 -24.84 -21.54 -0.01
CA LYS A 377 -25.38 -20.30 0.50
C LYS A 377 -24.21 -19.56 1.14
N GLU A 378 -23.79 -18.45 0.52
CA GLU A 378 -23.34 -17.34 1.36
C GLU A 378 -24.41 -17.19 2.44
N ASP A 379 -24.02 -17.19 3.71
CA ASP A 379 -24.99 -17.08 4.78
C ASP A 379 -25.73 -15.76 4.55
N VAL A 380 -26.99 -15.87 4.12
CA VAL A 380 -27.75 -14.75 3.54
C VAL A 380 -28.07 -13.69 4.61
N ASP A 381 -27.72 -14.00 5.87
CA ASP A 381 -27.79 -13.18 7.06
C ASP A 381 -26.41 -12.66 7.52
N ASN A 382 -25.35 -12.78 6.71
CA ASN A 382 -24.03 -12.16 6.95
C ASN A 382 -24.08 -10.64 6.74
N LYS A 383 -25.03 -10.00 7.41
CA LYS A 383 -25.35 -8.58 7.41
C LYS A 383 -24.39 -7.81 8.31
N MET A 384 -23.13 -8.25 8.34
CA MET A 384 -22.01 -7.43 8.77
C MET A 384 -22.01 -6.24 7.82
N THR A 385 -22.37 -5.06 8.33
CA THR A 385 -22.32 -3.76 7.66
C THR A 385 -21.34 -3.76 6.49
N THR A 386 -21.79 -3.38 5.29
CA THR A 386 -20.94 -3.33 4.10
C THR A 386 -19.70 -2.49 4.43
N PRO A 387 -18.52 -3.12 4.57
CA PRO A 387 -17.32 -2.38 4.91
C PRO A 387 -16.94 -1.46 3.76
N SER A 388 -16.28 -0.35 4.06
CA SER A 388 -15.68 0.48 3.03
C SER A 388 -14.22 0.10 2.87
N THR A 389 -13.95 -0.63 1.79
CA THR A 389 -12.61 -0.86 1.30
C THR A 389 -12.35 0.07 0.14
N THR A 390 -11.32 0.90 0.27
CA THR A 390 -10.72 1.53 -0.89
C THR A 390 -9.37 0.87 -1.14
N GLU A 391 -9.26 0.11 -2.22
CA GLU A 391 -7.96 -0.28 -2.76
C GLU A 391 -7.32 0.96 -3.40
N LEU A 392 -6.28 1.48 -2.76
CA LEU A 392 -5.49 2.58 -3.31
C LEU A 392 -4.28 1.98 -4.05
N VAL A 393 -4.33 2.03 -5.39
CA VAL A 393 -3.16 1.67 -6.21
C VAL A 393 -2.22 2.88 -6.21
N VAL A 394 -1.14 2.83 -5.44
CA VAL A 394 -0.13 3.90 -5.48
C VAL A 394 0.62 3.82 -6.82
N ILE A 395 0.34 4.76 -7.70
CA ILE A 395 1.19 5.11 -8.84
C ILE A 395 1.60 6.57 -8.61
N GLN A 396 2.84 6.82 -8.19
CA GLN A 396 3.31 8.20 -8.06
C GLN A 396 3.19 8.91 -9.42
N LYS A 397 2.59 10.11 -9.42
CA LYS A 397 2.68 11.04 -10.56
C LYS A 397 4.15 11.34 -10.82
N SER A 398 4.68 10.86 -11.94
CA SER A 398 6.04 11.14 -12.38
C SER A 398 6.28 12.66 -12.48
N LYS A 399 7.40 13.17 -11.96
CA LYS A 399 7.72 14.61 -12.11
C LYS A 399 7.81 14.98 -13.59
N PRO A 400 7.15 16.06 -14.06
CA PRO A 400 7.23 16.50 -15.44
C PRO A 400 8.69 16.81 -15.81
N ARG A 401 9.12 16.38 -16.99
CA ARG A 401 10.46 16.63 -17.51
C ARG A 401 10.38 17.46 -18.79
N LEU A 402 11.36 18.35 -18.97
CA LEU A 402 11.56 19.12 -20.20
C LEU A 402 13.04 19.12 -20.57
N ASN A 403 13.36 18.62 -21.76
CA ASN A 403 14.67 18.74 -22.39
C ASN A 403 14.74 19.92 -23.36
N ALA A 404 15.88 20.59 -23.42
CA ALA A 404 16.26 21.54 -24.46
C ALA A 404 17.81 21.67 -24.48
N ASP A 405 18.41 21.52 -25.66
CA ASP A 405 19.86 21.47 -25.89
C ASP A 405 20.42 22.87 -26.21
N ASN A 406 21.66 23.18 -25.79
CA ASN A 406 22.33 24.44 -26.18
C ASN A 406 22.58 24.47 -27.68
N LEU A 407 22.54 25.68 -28.24
CA LEU A 407 22.61 25.89 -29.69
C LEU A 407 23.87 26.64 -30.07
N VAL A 408 24.47 26.27 -31.20
CA VAL A 408 25.44 27.12 -31.92
C VAL A 408 24.86 27.44 -33.28
N LEU A 409 24.65 28.72 -33.53
CA LEU A 409 24.01 29.20 -34.74
C LEU A 409 24.90 30.23 -35.43
N SER A 410 24.94 30.21 -36.75
CA SER A 410 25.43 31.36 -37.50
C SER A 410 24.55 32.58 -37.25
N LYS A 411 25.09 33.79 -37.45
CA LYS A 411 24.27 35.02 -37.47
C LYS A 411 23.07 34.90 -38.42
N GLU A 412 23.25 34.30 -39.59
CA GLU A 412 22.15 34.11 -40.55
C GLU A 412 21.08 33.13 -40.05
N GLN A 413 21.47 32.03 -39.39
CA GLN A 413 20.54 31.07 -38.79
C GLN A 413 19.80 31.68 -37.60
N ALA A 414 20.51 32.39 -36.72
CA ALA A 414 19.93 33.08 -35.57
C ALA A 414 18.85 34.08 -36.04
N ASN A 415 19.15 34.92 -37.04
CA ASN A 415 18.21 35.90 -37.58
C ASN A 415 16.92 35.28 -38.16
N LYS A 416 16.99 34.03 -38.63
CA LYS A 416 15.87 33.31 -39.25
C LYS A 416 15.09 32.41 -38.27
N LEU A 417 15.45 32.39 -36.98
CA LEU A 417 14.75 31.55 -36.01
C LEU A 417 13.26 31.92 -35.91
N THR A 418 12.46 30.88 -35.86
CA THR A 418 11.08 30.83 -35.39
C THR A 418 10.99 29.90 -34.18
N GLU A 419 9.91 30.01 -33.41
CA GLU A 419 9.63 29.12 -32.29
C GLU A 419 9.70 27.63 -32.70
N ALA A 420 9.10 27.28 -33.84
CA ALA A 420 9.13 25.91 -34.34
C ALA A 420 10.56 25.46 -34.70
N THR A 421 11.34 26.31 -35.38
CA THR A 421 12.72 25.94 -35.76
C THR A 421 13.63 25.82 -34.53
N VAL A 422 13.48 26.68 -33.52
CA VAL A 422 14.36 26.66 -32.35
C VAL A 422 14.04 25.49 -31.42
N LYS A 423 12.76 25.09 -31.29
CA LYS A 423 12.37 23.85 -30.60
C LYS A 423 12.99 22.62 -31.24
N ASN A 424 12.98 22.55 -32.57
CA ASN A 424 13.60 21.45 -33.30
C ASN A 424 15.12 21.43 -33.16
N LEU A 425 15.77 22.59 -33.33
CA LEU A 425 17.23 22.70 -33.18
C LEU A 425 17.68 22.35 -31.76
N ALA A 426 16.89 22.72 -30.74
CA ALA A 426 17.15 22.41 -29.34
C ALA A 426 16.64 21.04 -28.90
N ASN A 427 16.14 20.21 -29.83
CA ASN A 427 15.65 18.85 -29.56
C ASN A 427 14.69 18.79 -28.35
N THR A 428 13.72 19.71 -28.33
CA THR A 428 12.87 19.88 -27.16
C THR A 428 11.93 18.70 -26.98
N LYS A 429 11.90 18.12 -25.78
CA LYS A 429 11.01 17.01 -25.43
C LYS A 429 10.44 17.20 -24.03
N GLY A 430 9.13 17.23 -23.92
CA GLY A 430 8.38 17.16 -22.67
C GLY A 430 7.94 15.73 -22.39
N SER A 431 7.90 15.33 -21.13
CA SER A 431 7.29 14.06 -20.73
C SER A 431 6.63 14.16 -19.36
N TYR A 432 5.43 13.60 -19.23
CA TYR A 432 4.69 13.51 -17.98
C TYR A 432 3.70 12.34 -18.04
N ASN A 433 3.72 11.46 -17.03
CA ASN A 433 2.80 10.31 -16.88
C ASN A 433 2.60 9.48 -18.17
N GLY A 434 3.71 9.08 -18.82
CA GLY A 434 3.70 8.30 -20.06
C GLY A 434 3.29 9.08 -21.32
N THR A 435 2.84 10.32 -21.19
CA THR A 435 2.59 11.23 -22.31
C THR A 435 3.89 11.93 -22.70
N THR A 436 4.17 12.00 -23.99
CA THR A 436 5.33 12.73 -24.53
C THR A 436 4.87 13.89 -25.39
N ALA A 437 5.62 14.99 -25.33
CA ALA A 437 5.46 16.16 -26.19
C ALA A 437 6.80 16.38 -26.90
N ASP A 438 6.79 16.44 -28.23
CA ASP A 438 7.97 16.74 -29.01
C ASP A 438 8.01 18.23 -29.41
N ALA A 439 9.01 18.61 -30.19
CA ALA A 439 9.19 19.99 -30.68
C ALA A 439 8.00 20.54 -31.48
N SER A 440 7.11 19.69 -32.00
CA SER A 440 5.91 20.10 -32.72
C SER A 440 4.73 20.43 -31.79
N SER A 441 4.80 19.99 -30.53
CA SER A 441 3.74 20.19 -29.55
C SER A 441 3.52 21.67 -29.21
N SER A 442 2.25 22.07 -29.17
CA SER A 442 1.83 23.38 -28.66
C SER A 442 2.03 23.54 -27.16
N ASN A 443 2.25 22.44 -26.43
CA ASN A 443 2.41 22.44 -24.99
C ASN A 443 3.83 22.85 -24.56
N ILE A 444 4.79 22.76 -25.47
CA ILE A 444 6.12 23.34 -25.29
C ILE A 444 6.07 24.74 -25.88
N THR A 445 6.57 25.76 -25.18
CA THR A 445 6.67 27.14 -25.67
C THR A 445 8.07 27.70 -25.43
N VAL A 446 8.37 28.82 -26.09
CA VAL A 446 9.66 29.52 -25.98
C VAL A 446 9.39 30.95 -25.55
N ASP A 447 10.25 31.48 -24.67
CA ASP A 447 10.21 32.90 -24.30
C ASP A 447 10.46 33.78 -25.53
N SER A 448 9.46 34.57 -25.92
CA SER A 448 9.46 35.36 -27.16
C SER A 448 10.44 36.52 -27.14
N ASP A 449 10.70 37.11 -25.98
CA ASP A 449 11.58 38.26 -25.82
C ASP A 449 13.04 37.80 -25.89
N GLN A 450 13.34 36.68 -25.24
CA GLN A 450 14.63 36.01 -25.34
C GLN A 450 14.90 35.52 -26.77
N LEU A 451 13.88 34.96 -27.45
CA LEU A 451 14.01 34.56 -28.85
C LEU A 451 14.32 35.75 -29.76
N THR A 452 13.66 36.90 -29.54
CA THR A 452 13.93 38.14 -30.30
C THR A 452 15.35 38.65 -30.06
N THR A 453 15.82 38.55 -28.82
CA THR A 453 17.22 38.87 -28.46
C THR A 453 18.20 37.98 -29.21
N VAL A 454 17.97 36.66 -29.24
CA VAL A 454 18.80 35.71 -30.00
C VAL A 454 18.81 36.03 -31.51
N LYS A 455 17.67 36.42 -32.09
CA LYS A 455 17.54 36.78 -33.51
C LYS A 455 18.30 38.04 -33.92
N SER A 456 18.73 38.86 -32.96
CA SER A 456 19.45 40.10 -33.20
C SER A 456 20.86 40.09 -32.61
N ALA A 457 21.27 38.95 -32.06
CA ALA A 457 22.54 38.80 -31.38
C ALA A 457 23.73 38.87 -32.36
N GLU A 458 24.79 39.55 -31.92
CA GLU A 458 26.04 39.67 -32.65
C GLU A 458 26.89 38.41 -32.51
N ALA A 459 27.76 38.16 -33.50
CA ALA A 459 28.67 37.03 -33.44
C ALA A 459 29.63 37.14 -32.24
N GLY A 460 29.93 36.00 -31.61
CA GLY A 460 30.73 35.92 -30.39
C GLY A 460 29.94 36.09 -29.08
N THR A 461 28.61 36.26 -29.15
CA THR A 461 27.76 36.40 -27.96
C THR A 461 27.13 35.05 -27.53
N SER A 462 26.82 34.93 -26.24
CA SER A 462 26.03 33.85 -25.65
C SER A 462 24.74 34.42 -25.06
N ASN A 463 23.60 33.88 -25.45
CA ASN A 463 22.28 34.42 -25.09
C ASN A 463 21.45 33.33 -24.42
N LYS A 464 20.73 33.68 -23.33
CA LYS A 464 19.80 32.76 -22.67
C LYS A 464 18.49 32.65 -23.48
N LEU A 465 17.95 31.44 -23.55
CA LEU A 465 16.65 31.13 -24.13
C LEU A 465 15.92 30.12 -23.23
N THR A 466 14.76 30.49 -22.70
CA THR A 466 13.95 29.65 -21.81
C THR A 466 12.85 28.95 -22.59
N PHE A 467 12.74 27.63 -22.40
CA PHE A 467 11.65 26.80 -22.86
C PHE A 467 10.71 26.47 -21.70
N SER A 468 9.43 26.32 -21.98
CA SER A 468 8.39 26.00 -20.99
C SER A 468 7.57 24.82 -21.46
N TYR A 469 7.14 23.93 -20.57
CA TYR A 469 6.25 22.81 -20.89
C TYR A 469 5.06 22.80 -19.94
N LYS A 470 3.85 22.91 -20.51
CA LYS A 470 2.58 22.82 -19.79
C LYS A 470 2.03 21.40 -19.89
N TYR A 471 1.91 20.72 -18.76
CA TYR A 471 1.70 19.27 -18.71
C TYR A 471 0.36 18.82 -18.13
N ASP A 472 -0.50 19.73 -17.65
CA ASP A 472 -1.86 19.43 -17.21
C ASP A 472 -2.89 20.40 -17.82
N THR A 473 -4.04 19.86 -18.24
CA THR A 473 -5.14 20.58 -18.85
C THR A 473 -6.11 21.09 -17.80
N GLY A 474 -5.71 22.13 -17.05
CA GLY A 474 -6.60 22.76 -16.06
C GLY A 474 -6.04 23.90 -15.22
N ALA A 475 -4.73 23.95 -14.94
CA ALA A 475 -4.10 24.99 -14.10
C ALA A 475 -2.65 25.31 -14.50
N ALA A 476 -2.01 26.23 -13.76
CA ALA A 476 -0.80 27.02 -14.05
C ALA A 476 0.55 26.27 -14.01
N ASP A 477 0.52 24.95 -14.14
CA ASP A 477 1.68 24.10 -13.90
C ASP A 477 2.59 24.02 -15.12
N VAL A 478 3.78 24.62 -14.98
CA VAL A 478 4.78 24.76 -16.04
C VAL A 478 6.15 24.39 -15.49
N VAL A 479 6.85 23.49 -16.17
CA VAL A 479 8.29 23.28 -15.96
C VAL A 479 9.07 24.08 -16.99
N THR A 480 10.14 24.76 -16.56
CA THR A 480 10.98 25.57 -17.45
C THR A 480 12.39 25.00 -17.57
N LYS A 481 13.03 25.26 -18.71
CA LYS A 481 14.40 24.87 -19.00
C LYS A 481 15.13 26.02 -19.70
N ASP A 482 16.19 26.50 -19.07
CA ASP A 482 17.10 27.47 -19.67
C ASP A 482 18.11 26.79 -20.59
N THR A 483 18.31 27.39 -21.75
CA THR A 483 19.25 27.00 -22.80
C THR A 483 20.15 28.18 -23.14
N THR A 484 21.40 27.92 -23.50
CA THR A 484 22.32 28.95 -24.01
C THR A 484 22.45 28.82 -25.52
N VAL A 485 22.27 29.93 -26.25
CA VAL A 485 22.47 30.04 -27.69
C VAL A 485 23.71 30.86 -27.96
N TYR A 486 24.71 30.23 -28.56
CA TYR A 486 25.95 30.86 -29.00
C TYR A 486 25.82 31.27 -30.47
N VAL A 487 26.07 32.55 -30.78
CA VAL A 487 26.04 33.04 -32.15
C VAL A 487 27.46 33.11 -32.71
N ALA A 488 27.73 32.36 -33.76
CA ALA A 488 29.02 32.29 -34.45
C ALA A 488 29.00 33.07 -35.77
N ASP A 489 30.16 33.57 -36.20
CA ASP A 489 30.33 34.11 -37.54
C ASP A 489 30.69 32.97 -38.50
N VAL A 490 29.86 32.72 -39.51
CA VAL A 490 30.04 31.64 -40.48
C VAL A 490 30.22 32.20 -41.90
N ALA A 491 30.21 33.54 -42.06
CA ALA A 491 30.39 34.19 -43.36
C ALA A 491 31.84 34.20 -43.86
N ASN A 492 32.81 33.81 -43.02
CA ASN A 492 34.21 33.66 -43.42
C ASN A 492 34.78 34.91 -44.13
N THR A 493 34.33 36.11 -43.75
CA THR A 493 34.95 37.37 -44.13
C THR A 493 35.69 37.88 -42.90
N GLY A 494 36.90 37.36 -42.68
CA GLY A 494 37.70 37.67 -41.50
C GLY A 494 37.65 39.16 -41.16
N SER A 495 37.01 39.50 -40.04
CA SER A 495 37.26 40.76 -39.39
C SER A 495 38.39 40.53 -38.40
N THR A 496 39.45 41.31 -38.56
CA THR A 496 40.59 41.43 -37.66
C THR A 496 40.15 41.99 -36.31
N SER A 497 39.33 41.24 -35.57
CA SER A 497 39.02 41.53 -34.18
C SER A 497 40.31 41.36 -33.38
N THR A 498 40.83 42.47 -32.85
CA THR A 498 41.98 42.54 -31.95
C THR A 498 41.73 41.90 -30.58
N ASN A 499 40.56 41.29 -30.38
CA ASN A 499 40.14 40.74 -29.10
C ASN A 499 40.23 39.22 -29.19
N ASN A 500 41.28 38.69 -28.57
CA ASN A 500 41.72 37.29 -28.53
C ASN A 500 40.75 36.42 -27.69
N THR A 501 39.44 36.46 -27.96
CA THR A 501 38.41 35.85 -27.10
C THR A 501 38.12 34.42 -27.52
N THR A 502 38.49 33.48 -26.66
CA THR A 502 38.10 32.07 -26.74
C THR A 502 36.85 31.85 -25.91
N THR A 503 35.80 31.28 -26.50
CA THR A 503 34.59 30.84 -25.79
C THR A 503 34.38 29.35 -26.02
N ILE A 504 33.99 28.64 -24.97
CA ILE A 504 33.69 27.21 -24.99
C ILE A 504 32.38 26.95 -24.25
N GLY A 505 31.55 26.08 -24.79
CA GLY A 505 30.29 25.66 -24.21
C GLY A 505 30.01 24.18 -24.47
N ALA A 506 29.17 23.58 -23.64
CA ALA A 506 28.70 22.21 -23.81
C ALA A 506 27.30 22.06 -23.16
N ASN A 507 26.56 21.05 -23.58
CA ASN A 507 25.25 20.70 -23.03
C ASN A 507 25.41 20.03 -21.67
N ASN A 508 24.51 20.36 -20.73
CA ASN A 508 24.26 19.47 -19.62
C ASN A 508 23.68 18.16 -20.16
N VAL A 509 24.13 17.03 -19.62
CA VAL A 509 23.80 15.71 -20.15
C VAL A 509 22.83 15.02 -19.21
N SER A 510 21.80 14.38 -19.77
CA SER A 510 20.97 13.42 -19.03
C SER A 510 21.17 12.02 -19.61
N VAL A 511 21.48 11.07 -18.74
CA VAL A 511 21.66 9.64 -19.06
C VAL A 511 20.96 8.80 -17.99
N THR A 512 20.64 7.55 -18.31
CA THR A 512 20.13 6.61 -17.32
C THR A 512 21.24 5.77 -16.72
N THR A 513 20.96 5.11 -15.58
CA THR A 513 21.83 4.06 -15.04
C THR A 513 22.04 2.93 -16.07
N ASP A 514 21.03 2.60 -16.87
CA ASP A 514 21.14 1.62 -17.97
C ASP A 514 22.04 2.09 -19.12
N ASP A 515 21.94 3.37 -19.54
CA ASP A 515 22.81 3.95 -20.56
C ASP A 515 24.29 3.79 -20.18
N LEU A 516 24.61 3.96 -18.89
CA LEU A 516 25.96 3.79 -18.35
C LEU A 516 26.35 2.32 -18.24
N ALA A 517 25.46 1.46 -17.73
CA ALA A 517 25.71 0.02 -17.61
C ALA A 517 25.98 -0.64 -18.98
N ALA A 518 25.32 -0.15 -20.03
CA ALA A 518 25.49 -0.61 -21.41
C ALA A 518 26.84 -0.21 -22.04
N CYS A 519 27.54 0.80 -21.51
CA CYS A 519 28.87 1.18 -21.99
C CYS A 519 29.89 0.08 -21.66
N ALA A 520 30.76 -0.29 -22.60
CA ALA A 520 31.73 -1.37 -22.38
C ALA A 520 32.75 -1.05 -21.26
N ASP A 521 33.18 0.21 -21.18
CA ASP A 521 34.21 0.73 -20.29
C ASP A 521 34.02 2.24 -20.06
N GLU A 522 34.92 2.86 -19.28
CA GLU A 522 34.87 4.29 -18.96
C GLU A 522 35.16 5.20 -20.16
N ASP A 523 35.91 4.71 -21.17
CA ASP A 523 36.13 5.46 -22.40
C ASP A 523 34.82 5.57 -23.21
N LYS A 524 34.01 4.50 -23.20
CA LYS A 524 32.65 4.51 -23.78
C LYS A 524 31.67 5.37 -23.00
N VAL A 525 31.81 5.46 -21.67
CA VAL A 525 31.05 6.44 -20.86
C VAL A 525 31.42 7.87 -21.27
N ALA A 526 32.71 8.17 -21.39
CA ALA A 526 33.18 9.48 -21.83
C ALA A 526 32.72 9.80 -23.27
N GLU A 527 32.72 8.82 -24.17
CA GLU A 527 32.21 8.97 -25.54
C GLU A 527 30.70 9.21 -25.57
N LEU A 528 29.93 8.45 -24.78
CA LEU A 528 28.48 8.64 -24.62
C LEU A 528 28.18 10.04 -24.09
N ILE A 529 28.81 10.46 -22.98
CA ILE A 529 28.61 11.77 -22.38
C ILE A 529 29.02 12.86 -23.37
N ARG A 530 30.17 12.73 -24.04
CA ARG A 530 30.62 13.69 -25.05
C ARG A 530 29.65 13.80 -26.23
N SER A 531 29.09 12.68 -26.69
CA SER A 531 28.12 12.67 -27.79
C SER A 531 26.85 13.45 -27.46
N LYS A 532 26.41 13.42 -26.20
CA LYS A 532 25.25 14.17 -25.69
C LYS A 532 25.62 15.61 -25.29
N ALA A 533 26.81 15.81 -24.74
CA ALA A 533 27.34 17.10 -24.31
C ALA A 533 27.64 18.01 -25.50
N ALA A 534 27.99 17.44 -26.66
CA ALA A 534 28.28 18.14 -27.90
C ALA A 534 29.12 19.42 -27.68
N PRO A 535 30.32 19.31 -27.08
CA PRO A 535 31.11 20.48 -26.72
C PRO A 535 31.55 21.26 -27.98
N VAL A 536 31.47 22.56 -27.89
CA VAL A 536 31.70 23.52 -28.98
C VAL A 536 32.57 24.65 -28.46
N ALA A 537 33.46 25.15 -29.32
CA ALA A 537 34.26 26.30 -28.98
C ALA A 537 34.47 27.21 -30.19
N VAL A 538 34.68 28.49 -29.91
CA VAL A 538 35.00 29.51 -30.90
C VAL A 538 36.24 30.24 -30.42
N LYS A 539 37.18 30.47 -31.32
CA LYS A 539 38.34 31.34 -31.09
C LYS A 539 38.42 32.34 -32.21
N ASP A 540 38.46 33.61 -31.85
CA ASP A 540 38.59 34.73 -32.79
C ASP A 540 37.54 34.67 -33.91
N GLY A 541 36.30 34.30 -33.54
CA GLY A 541 35.18 34.15 -34.47
C GLY A 541 35.16 32.86 -35.28
N LYS A 542 36.19 31.99 -35.17
CA LYS A 542 36.26 30.71 -35.88
C LYS A 542 35.88 29.53 -34.99
N ALA A 543 35.00 28.65 -35.48
CA ALA A 543 34.65 27.42 -34.80
C ALA A 543 35.88 26.49 -34.66
N ALA A 544 36.07 25.96 -33.46
CA ALA A 544 37.08 24.95 -33.16
C ALA A 544 36.73 23.61 -33.83
N VAL A 545 37.75 22.83 -34.18
CA VAL A 545 37.54 21.43 -34.58
C VAL A 545 37.19 20.64 -33.33
N SER A 546 36.18 19.77 -33.40
CA SER A 546 35.69 19.02 -32.21
C SER A 546 36.79 18.22 -31.50
N ALA A 547 37.76 17.70 -32.26
CA ALA A 547 38.91 16.97 -31.73
C ALA A 547 39.86 17.82 -30.87
N ASP A 548 39.87 19.15 -31.04
CA ASP A 548 40.71 20.05 -30.27
C ASP A 548 40.11 20.39 -28.89
N ILE A 549 38.83 20.06 -28.68
CA ILE A 549 38.14 20.27 -27.41
C ILE A 549 38.30 19.01 -26.57
N THR A 550 39.02 19.09 -25.45
CA THR A 550 39.36 17.93 -24.62
C THR A 550 38.52 17.88 -23.35
N GLN A 551 38.26 16.68 -22.83
CA GLN A 551 37.64 16.52 -21.52
C GLN A 551 38.75 16.68 -20.48
N LYS A 552 38.65 17.71 -19.66
CA LYS A 552 39.63 18.04 -18.60
C LYS A 552 39.42 17.18 -17.35
N SER A 553 38.16 16.92 -16.99
CA SER A 553 37.79 16.08 -15.83
C SER A 553 36.38 15.53 -15.98
N SER A 554 36.09 14.40 -15.32
CA SER A 554 34.76 13.81 -15.18
C SER A 554 34.58 13.21 -13.79
N GLU A 555 33.44 13.48 -13.17
CA GLU A 555 32.95 12.81 -11.95
C GLU A 555 32.04 11.61 -12.27
N VAL A 556 31.73 11.38 -13.55
CA VAL A 556 30.86 10.28 -13.99
C VAL A 556 31.69 9.05 -14.31
N SER A 557 31.21 7.90 -13.85
CA SER A 557 31.75 6.57 -14.11
C SER A 557 30.62 5.61 -14.51
N LYS A 558 30.97 4.40 -14.95
CA LYS A 558 29.99 3.34 -15.23
C LYS A 558 29.16 2.95 -14.00
N ALA A 559 29.73 3.07 -12.80
CA ALA A 559 29.07 2.74 -11.54
C ALA A 559 28.30 3.92 -10.90
N SER A 560 28.23 5.08 -11.58
CA SER A 560 27.56 6.25 -11.04
C SER A 560 26.05 6.02 -10.91
N THR A 561 25.54 6.23 -9.71
CA THR A 561 24.12 6.11 -9.36
C THR A 561 23.34 7.35 -9.77
N ALA A 562 22.02 7.34 -9.57
CA ALA A 562 21.20 8.54 -9.79
C ALA A 562 21.74 9.73 -8.98
N GLY A 563 21.86 10.89 -9.63
CA GLY A 563 22.53 12.04 -9.05
C GLY A 563 22.96 13.06 -10.11
N THR A 564 23.61 14.15 -9.67
CA THR A 564 24.19 15.15 -10.58
C THR A 564 25.69 15.22 -10.36
N TYR A 565 26.42 15.06 -11.45
CA TYR A 565 27.88 14.97 -11.50
C TYR A 565 28.43 16.05 -12.42
N LYS A 566 29.70 16.39 -12.30
CA LYS A 566 30.33 17.41 -13.16
C LYS A 566 31.29 16.80 -14.17
N VAL A 567 31.24 17.34 -15.39
CA VAL A 567 32.24 17.07 -16.43
C VAL A 567 32.73 18.40 -16.96
N THR A 568 34.06 18.56 -17.06
CA THR A 568 34.68 19.80 -17.54
C THR A 568 35.34 19.55 -18.88
N TYR A 569 35.01 20.38 -19.87
CA TYR A 569 35.70 20.44 -21.16
C TYR A 569 36.59 21.68 -21.22
N THR A 570 37.69 21.59 -21.96
CA THR A 570 38.64 22.69 -22.11
C THR A 570 39.05 22.87 -23.57
N TYR A 571 39.26 24.13 -23.96
CA TYR A 571 39.80 24.50 -25.26
C TYR A 571 40.63 25.77 -25.13
N ASN A 572 41.87 25.73 -25.63
CA ASN A 572 42.81 26.86 -25.61
C ASN A 572 42.95 27.53 -24.22
N GLY A 573 42.92 26.72 -23.15
CA GLY A 573 43.08 27.17 -21.77
C GLY A 573 41.81 27.74 -21.10
N VAL A 574 40.68 27.76 -21.80
CA VAL A 574 39.37 28.15 -21.25
C VAL A 574 38.55 26.88 -21.01
N ASP A 575 37.88 26.83 -19.86
CA ASP A 575 37.09 25.68 -19.42
C ASP A 575 35.58 25.97 -19.46
N THR A 576 34.79 24.94 -19.72
CA THR A 576 33.35 24.91 -19.44
C THR A 576 33.03 23.67 -18.63
N THR A 577 32.22 23.82 -17.58
CA THR A 577 31.79 22.69 -16.74
C THR A 577 30.30 22.48 -16.92
N ILE A 578 29.92 21.25 -17.24
CA ILE A 578 28.53 20.81 -17.39
C ILE A 578 28.13 19.94 -16.21
N ASN A 579 26.83 19.92 -15.95
CA ASN A 579 26.19 18.95 -15.10
C ASN A 579 25.76 17.74 -15.94
N VAL A 580 26.09 16.55 -15.48
CA VAL A 580 25.57 15.26 -15.98
C VAL A 580 24.60 14.73 -14.94
N THR A 581 23.32 14.68 -15.27
CA THR A 581 22.27 14.13 -14.42
C THR A 581 21.99 12.69 -14.81
N ILE A 582 22.12 11.79 -13.85
CA ILE A 582 21.87 10.36 -14.00
C ILE A 582 20.51 10.05 -13.36
N THR A 583 19.63 9.36 -14.06
CA THR A 583 18.30 8.96 -13.56
C THR A 583 18.06 7.46 -13.68
N ASP A 584 17.26 6.88 -12.80
CA ASP A 584 16.86 5.47 -12.92
C ASP A 584 15.91 5.23 -14.12
N SER A 585 15.99 4.03 -14.72
CA SER A 585 15.49 3.71 -16.07
C SER A 585 14.06 3.16 -16.15
N ASN A 586 13.27 3.15 -15.08
CA ASN A 586 11.98 2.46 -15.10
C ASN A 586 10.92 3.17 -15.99
N GLN A 587 10.72 2.65 -17.21
CA GLN A 587 9.46 2.75 -17.95
C GLN A 587 8.54 1.61 -17.52
N VAL A 588 7.25 1.90 -17.29
CA VAL A 588 6.21 0.88 -17.10
C VAL A 588 5.23 0.92 -18.26
N ALA A 589 5.03 -0.24 -18.88
CA ALA A 589 3.95 -0.49 -19.83
C ALA A 589 2.60 -0.40 -19.11
N LYS A 590 1.68 0.39 -19.67
CA LYS A 590 0.29 0.46 -19.24
C LYS A 590 -0.40 -0.87 -19.60
N VAL A 591 -0.64 -1.73 -18.62
CA VAL A 591 -1.59 -2.84 -18.74
C VAL A 591 -2.89 -2.37 -18.10
N THR A 592 -3.90 -2.07 -18.92
CA THR A 592 -5.28 -1.87 -18.47
C THR A 592 -5.95 -3.22 -18.24
N ALA A 593 -6.93 -3.23 -17.34
CA ALA A 593 -7.67 -4.38 -16.81
C ALA A 593 -8.40 -5.28 -17.83
N ASP A 594 -8.20 -5.09 -19.15
CA ASP A 594 -8.82 -5.89 -20.20
C ASP A 594 -8.01 -7.13 -20.59
N ASN A 595 -6.81 -7.30 -20.03
CA ASN A 595 -5.98 -8.47 -20.26
C ASN A 595 -5.69 -9.18 -18.94
N PHE A 596 -6.56 -10.10 -18.53
CA PHE A 596 -6.24 -11.52 -18.28
C PHE A 596 -7.48 -12.26 -17.74
N GLU A 597 -7.80 -13.38 -18.38
CA GLU A 597 -8.59 -14.50 -17.84
C GLU A 597 -7.90 -15.14 -16.62
#